data_AF-A0A412YUE5-F1
#
_entry.id   AF-A0A412YUE5-F1
#
_cell.length_a   1.000
_cell.length_b   1.000
_cell.length_c   1.000
_cell.angle_alpha   90.00
_cell.angle_beta   90.00
_cell.angle_gamma   90.00
#
_symmetry.space_group_name_H-M   'P 1'
#
loop_
_entity.id
_entity.type
_entity.pdbx_description
1 polymer ?
#
loop_
_entity_poly.entity_id
_entity_poly.type
_entity_poly.pdbx_seq_one_letter_code
_entity_poly.pdbx_strand_id
1 'polypeptide(L)'
;MPDERNRPVLKRPALKRSVMNRPALNRWHVVILVYICFIYGNSLTPATISSQESGFLLDKFRGAMISLGWEHLWLTEHIVRKTAHFAEYAVLGGLMVKACGGNGRYRIFNRDVLMMIFMVPFVDETIQLFVAGRSGQISDVWLDMSGAAAGMAITVGALCCLRRKKERARQGGRE
;
A
#
# COMPACT_ATOMS: atom_id res chain seq x y z
N MET A 1 -50.14 49.65 -21.64
CA MET A 1 -49.52 48.54 -20.88
C MET A 1 -48.75 47.69 -21.89
N PRO A 2 -47.44 47.43 -21.70
CA PRO A 2 -46.68 46.60 -22.63
C PRO A 2 -47.10 45.13 -22.52
N ASP A 3 -47.28 44.45 -23.65
CA ASP A 3 -47.68 43.05 -23.78
C ASP A 3 -46.57 42.13 -23.22
N GLU A 4 -46.85 41.43 -22.12
CA GLU A 4 -45.91 40.53 -21.44
C GLU A 4 -45.61 39.23 -22.21
N ARG A 5 -46.23 38.98 -23.37
CA ARG A 5 -46.09 37.72 -24.11
C ARG A 5 -44.76 37.49 -24.80
N ASN A 6 -43.86 38.47 -24.89
CA ASN A 6 -42.64 38.36 -25.68
C ASN A 6 -41.33 38.44 -24.86
N ARG A 7 -41.34 37.90 -23.63
CA ARG A 7 -40.12 37.81 -22.82
C ARG A 7 -39.28 36.59 -23.25
N PRO A 8 -38.01 36.75 -23.66
CA PRO A 8 -37.16 35.62 -24.00
C PRO A 8 -36.92 34.77 -22.76
N VAL A 9 -37.38 33.51 -22.80
CA VAL A 9 -37.15 32.54 -21.73
C VAL A 9 -35.68 32.12 -21.78
N LEU A 10 -34.83 32.76 -20.97
CA LEU A 10 -33.44 32.33 -20.77
C LEU A 10 -33.46 30.90 -20.22
N LYS A 11 -33.16 29.91 -21.07
CA LYS A 11 -32.91 28.53 -20.65
C LYS A 11 -31.64 28.52 -19.82
N ARG A 12 -31.78 28.46 -18.49
CA ARG A 12 -30.64 28.27 -17.59
C ARG A 12 -29.92 26.98 -17.99
N PRO A 13 -28.59 27.02 -18.22
CA PRO A 13 -27.86 25.79 -18.51
C PRO A 13 -28.03 24.85 -17.32
N ALA A 14 -28.51 23.64 -17.59
CA ALA A 14 -28.64 22.61 -16.57
C ALA A 14 -27.26 22.36 -15.97
N LEU A 15 -27.05 22.82 -14.73
CA LEU A 15 -25.87 22.43 -13.96
C LEU A 15 -25.88 20.90 -13.90
N LYS A 16 -24.97 20.26 -14.63
CA LYS A 16 -24.69 18.84 -14.44
C LYS A 16 -24.25 18.70 -12.99
N ARG A 17 -25.15 18.26 -12.12
CA ARG A 17 -24.79 17.74 -10.80
C ARG A 17 -23.79 16.65 -11.09
N SER A 18 -22.52 16.95 -10.81
CA SER A 18 -21.48 15.96 -10.58
C SER A 18 -22.09 14.99 -9.58
N VAL A 19 -22.59 13.85 -10.07
CA VAL A 19 -22.99 12.76 -9.21
C VAL A 19 -21.70 12.31 -8.57
N MET A 20 -21.48 12.82 -7.37
CA MET A 20 -20.34 12.51 -6.54
C MET A 20 -20.39 11.01 -6.32
N ASN A 21 -19.64 10.25 -7.12
CA ASN A 21 -19.46 8.82 -6.90
C ASN A 21 -18.74 8.70 -5.56
N ARG A 22 -19.51 8.57 -4.48
CA ARG A 22 -18.95 8.26 -3.16
C ARG A 22 -18.21 6.93 -3.36
N PRO A 23 -16.91 6.85 -3.02
CA PRO A 23 -16.22 5.57 -3.09
C PRO A 23 -16.96 4.63 -2.15
N ALA A 24 -17.68 3.65 -2.70
CA ALA A 24 -18.30 2.62 -1.89
C ALA A 24 -17.18 1.95 -1.10
N LEU A 25 -17.27 2.01 0.24
CA LEU A 25 -16.32 1.39 1.15
C LEU A 25 -16.31 -0.11 0.84
N ASN A 26 -15.35 -0.54 0.03
CA ASN A 26 -15.21 -1.95 -0.30
C ASN A 26 -14.54 -2.66 0.89
N ARG A 27 -14.74 -3.99 1.00
CA ARG A 27 -14.11 -4.84 2.03
C ARG A 27 -12.59 -4.66 2.13
N TRP A 28 -11.92 -4.27 1.04
CA TRP A 28 -10.48 -4.03 1.06
C TRP A 28 -10.08 -2.79 1.84
N HIS A 29 -10.91 -1.75 1.93
CA HIS A 29 -10.63 -0.60 2.80
C HIS A 29 -10.59 -1.01 4.27
N VAL A 30 -11.48 -1.91 4.69
CA VAL A 30 -11.48 -2.45 6.06
C VAL A 30 -10.21 -3.27 6.30
N VAL A 31 -9.84 -4.14 5.36
CA VAL A 31 -8.59 -4.92 5.45
C VAL A 31 -7.37 -4.00 5.52
N ILE A 32 -7.31 -2.95 4.70
CA ILE A 32 -6.22 -1.96 4.73
C ILE A 32 -6.17 -1.26 6.08
N LEU A 33 -7.31 -0.84 6.62
CA LEU A 33 -7.36 -0.15 7.91
C LEU A 33 -6.86 -1.05 9.05
N VAL A 34 -7.33 -2.31 9.10
CA VAL A 34 -6.86 -3.30 10.07
C VAL A 34 -5.36 -3.53 9.92
N TYR A 35 -4.86 -3.60 8.68
CA TYR A 35 -3.45 -3.82 8.42
C TYR A 35 -2.57 -2.62 8.79
N ILE A 36 -3.07 -1.39 8.62
CA ILE A 36 -2.39 -0.18 9.11
C ILE A 36 -2.33 -0.19 10.64
N CYS A 37 -3.41 -0.58 11.32
CA CYS A 37 -3.39 -0.74 12.78
C CYS A 37 -2.36 -1.79 13.23
N PHE A 38 -2.20 -2.87 12.48
CA PHE A 38 -1.16 -3.87 12.73
C PHE A 38 0.25 -3.26 12.60
N ILE A 39 0.55 -2.54 11.51
CA ILE A 39 1.85 -1.87 11.30
C ILE A 39 2.14 -0.91 12.46
N TYR A 40 1.19 -0.01 12.78
CA TYR A 40 1.39 0.95 13.86
C TYR A 40 1.51 0.28 15.24
N GLY A 41 0.85 -0.85 15.46
CA GLY A 41 1.01 -1.66 16.66
C GLY A 41 2.45 -2.17 16.80
N ASN A 42 3.05 -2.66 15.70
CA ASN A 42 4.45 -3.07 15.68
C ASN A 42 5.38 -1.88 15.93
N SER A 43 5.06 -0.70 15.40
CA SER A 43 5.87 0.51 15.60
C SER A 43 5.79 1.11 17.00
N LEU A 44 4.67 0.90 17.72
CA LEU A 44 4.54 1.24 19.14
C LEU A 44 5.37 0.33 20.06
N THR A 45 5.93 -0.76 19.53
CA THR A 45 6.68 -1.74 20.31
C THR A 45 8.08 -1.19 20.66
N PRO A 46 8.46 -1.15 21.96
CA PRO A 46 9.77 -0.70 22.41
C PRO A 46 10.92 -1.39 21.67
N ALA A 47 12.04 -0.67 21.50
CA ALA A 47 13.18 -1.20 20.76
C ALA A 47 13.68 -2.52 21.34
N THR A 48 13.68 -2.70 22.66
CA THR A 48 14.11 -3.94 23.31
C THR A 48 13.31 -5.17 22.89
N ILE A 49 11.98 -5.05 22.77
CA ILE A 49 11.10 -6.15 22.36
C ILE A 49 11.27 -6.42 20.86
N SER A 50 11.25 -5.36 20.05
CA SER A 50 11.47 -5.50 18.60
C SER A 50 12.85 -6.09 18.27
N SER A 51 13.87 -5.77 19.08
CA SER A 51 15.21 -6.32 18.96
C SER A 51 15.24 -7.81 19.25
N GLN A 52 14.48 -8.28 20.25
CA GLN A 52 14.36 -9.72 20.52
C GLN A 52 13.70 -10.47 19.34
N GLU A 53 12.61 -9.91 18.78
CA GLU A 53 11.92 -10.52 17.63
C GLU A 53 12.82 -10.56 16.40
N SER A 54 13.49 -9.44 16.10
CA SER A 54 14.41 -9.32 14.98
C SER A 54 15.65 -10.20 15.16
N GLY A 55 16.13 -10.36 16.39
CA GLY A 55 17.24 -11.23 16.77
C GLY A 55 16.90 -12.71 16.56
N PHE A 56 15.70 -13.14 16.97
CA PHE A 56 15.23 -14.52 16.72
C PHE A 56 15.14 -14.85 15.23
N LEU A 57 14.65 -13.91 14.41
CA LEU A 57 14.63 -14.07 12.96
C LEU A 57 16.06 -14.10 12.38
N LEU A 58 16.92 -13.18 12.84
CA LEU A 58 18.32 -13.13 12.44
C LEU A 58 19.07 -14.43 12.72
N ASP A 59 18.87 -15.05 13.88
CA ASP A 59 19.52 -16.31 14.24
C ASP A 59 19.08 -17.45 13.31
N LYS A 60 17.80 -17.51 12.95
CA LYS A 60 17.29 -18.46 11.95
C LYS A 60 17.91 -18.24 10.58
N PHE A 61 17.97 -16.98 10.12
CA PHE A 61 18.56 -16.65 8.82
C PHE A 61 20.06 -16.94 8.79
N ARG A 62 20.79 -16.60 9.84
CA ARG A 62 22.23 -16.92 9.96
C ARG A 62 22.45 -18.42 9.96
N GLY A 63 21.65 -19.20 10.69
CA GLY A 63 21.72 -20.67 10.67
C GLY A 63 21.48 -21.25 9.27
N ALA A 64 20.54 -20.70 8.51
CA ALA A 64 20.28 -21.10 7.13
C ALA A 64 21.40 -20.69 6.17
N MET A 65 22.01 -19.51 6.36
CA MET A 65 23.13 -19.06 5.51
C MET A 65 24.40 -19.87 5.78
N ILE A 66 24.68 -20.22 7.04
CA ILE A 66 25.81 -21.08 7.41
C ILE A 66 25.65 -22.47 6.77
N SER A 67 24.45 -23.05 6.76
CA SER A 67 24.22 -24.35 6.12
C SER A 67 24.37 -24.32 4.59
N LEU A 68 24.18 -23.15 3.98
CA LEU A 68 24.40 -22.89 2.55
C LEU A 68 25.82 -22.41 2.23
N GLY A 69 26.67 -22.19 3.24
CA GLY A 69 28.04 -21.68 3.07
C GLY A 69 28.12 -20.19 2.68
N TRP A 70 27.12 -19.38 3.01
CA TRP A 70 27.05 -17.95 2.69
C TRP A 70 27.57 -17.04 3.82
N GLU A 71 28.20 -15.94 3.41
CA GLU A 71 28.65 -14.87 4.30
C GLU A 71 27.47 -14.13 4.93
N HIS A 72 27.48 -14.01 6.27
CA HIS A 72 26.33 -13.54 7.07
C HIS A 72 26.65 -12.34 7.97
N LEU A 73 27.89 -11.83 7.97
CA LEU A 73 28.31 -10.69 8.80
C LEU A 73 27.55 -9.40 8.50
N TRP A 74 27.09 -9.23 7.26
CA TRP A 74 26.29 -8.07 6.86
C TRP A 74 24.85 -8.14 7.40
N LEU A 75 24.34 -9.32 7.75
CA LEU A 75 23.00 -9.48 8.26
C LEU A 75 22.95 -9.12 9.75
N THR A 76 22.50 -7.90 10.02
CA THR A 76 22.32 -7.37 11.37
C THR A 76 20.84 -7.31 11.73
N GLU A 77 20.55 -7.22 13.04
CA GLU A 77 19.19 -7.09 13.55
C GLU A 77 18.50 -5.84 12.96
N HIS A 78 19.26 -4.75 12.84
CA HIS A 78 18.79 -3.52 12.19
C HIS A 78 18.37 -3.75 10.73
N ILE A 79 19.11 -4.54 9.95
CA ILE A 79 18.76 -4.86 8.56
C ILE A 79 17.53 -5.75 8.50
N VAL A 80 17.44 -6.77 9.37
CA VAL A 80 16.26 -7.65 9.44
C VAL A 80 15.02 -6.82 9.74
N ARG A 81 15.10 -5.91 10.72
CA ARG A 81 14.01 -5.01 11.08
C ARG A 81 13.60 -4.08 9.94
N LYS A 82 14.56 -3.41 9.28
CA LYS A 82 14.27 -2.54 8.11
C LYS A 82 13.67 -3.32 6.95
N THR A 83 14.09 -4.56 6.75
CA THR A 83 13.55 -5.45 5.72
C THR A 83 12.13 -5.91 6.07
N ALA A 84 11.83 -6.12 7.35
CA ALA A 84 10.49 -6.45 7.82
C ALA A 84 9.52 -5.28 7.56
N HIS A 85 9.88 -4.04 7.93
CA HIS A 85 9.08 -2.86 7.61
C HIS A 85 8.87 -2.73 6.10
N PHE A 86 9.93 -2.82 5.29
CA PHE A 86 9.81 -2.82 3.83
C PHE A 86 8.82 -3.87 3.31
N ALA A 87 8.86 -5.09 3.85
CA ALA A 87 7.95 -6.17 3.48
C ALA A 87 6.50 -5.90 3.92
N GLU A 88 6.29 -5.36 5.12
CA GLU A 88 4.98 -4.94 5.60
C GLU A 88 4.36 -3.89 4.66
N TYR A 89 5.14 -2.89 4.28
CA TYR A 89 4.71 -1.87 3.32
C TYR A 89 4.50 -2.44 1.92
N ALA A 90 5.27 -3.42 1.48
CA ALA A 90 5.02 -4.13 0.23
C ALA A 90 3.66 -4.85 0.23
N VAL A 91 3.29 -5.49 1.33
CA VAL A 91 1.95 -6.10 1.48
C VAL A 91 0.87 -5.01 1.44
N LEU A 92 1.06 -3.90 2.16
CA LEU A 92 0.13 -2.76 2.15
C LEU A 92 -0.08 -2.22 0.72
N GLY A 93 1.00 -2.05 -0.06
CA GLY A 93 0.93 -1.65 -1.46
C GLY A 93 0.12 -2.64 -2.32
N GLY A 94 0.33 -3.94 -2.14
CA GLY A 94 -0.47 -4.97 -2.81
C GLY A 94 -1.96 -4.91 -2.46
N LEU A 95 -2.29 -4.68 -1.19
CA LEU A 95 -3.68 -4.48 -0.73
C LEU A 95 -4.32 -3.24 -1.36
N MET A 96 -3.59 -2.15 -1.51
CA MET A 96 -4.07 -0.95 -2.20
C MET A 96 -4.44 -1.23 -3.66
N VAL A 97 -3.63 -2.02 -4.40
CA VAL A 97 -3.98 -2.44 -5.77
C VAL A 97 -5.29 -3.21 -5.80
N LYS A 98 -5.53 -4.07 -4.80
CA LYS A 98 -6.80 -4.83 -4.69
C LYS A 98 -7.98 -3.93 -4.36
N ALA A 99 -7.79 -2.94 -3.48
CA ALA A 99 -8.83 -1.97 -3.14
C ALA A 99 -9.19 -1.06 -4.31
N CYS A 100 -8.23 -0.71 -5.17
CA CYS A 100 -8.43 0.15 -6.33
C CYS A 100 -8.70 -0.60 -7.64
N GLY A 101 -8.70 -1.94 -7.61
CA GLY A 101 -8.95 -2.80 -8.77
C GLY A 101 -10.44 -3.03 -9.01
N GLY A 102 -11.06 -2.20 -9.84
CA GLY A 102 -12.45 -2.36 -10.31
C GLY A 102 -12.52 -2.45 -11.83
N ASN A 103 -13.31 -3.38 -12.37
CA ASN A 103 -13.54 -3.57 -13.83
C ASN A 103 -12.28 -3.63 -14.69
N GLY A 104 -11.17 -4.11 -14.13
CA GLY A 104 -9.93 -4.32 -14.87
C GLY A 104 -9.10 -3.07 -15.16
N ARG A 105 -9.43 -1.92 -14.57
CA ARG A 105 -8.56 -0.73 -14.53
C ARG A 105 -8.06 -0.53 -13.10
N TYR A 106 -6.74 -0.62 -12.90
CA TYR A 106 -6.12 -0.34 -11.62
C TYR A 106 -5.82 1.17 -11.53
N ARG A 107 -6.51 1.88 -10.64
CA ARG A 107 -6.27 3.31 -10.39
C ARG A 107 -5.11 3.51 -9.41
N ILE A 108 -3.94 2.99 -9.75
CA ILE A 108 -2.75 3.02 -8.88
C ILE A 108 -2.16 4.42 -8.69
N PHE A 109 -2.44 5.35 -9.60
CA PHE A 109 -2.05 6.77 -9.49
C PHE A 109 -3.21 7.66 -9.00
N ASN A 110 -4.19 7.12 -8.29
CA ASN A 110 -5.19 7.96 -7.65
C ASN A 110 -4.54 8.78 -6.53
N ARG A 111 -4.98 10.03 -6.37
CA ARG A 111 -4.56 10.93 -5.29
C ARG A 111 -4.60 10.24 -3.93
N ASP A 112 -5.65 9.48 -3.64
CA ASP A 112 -5.81 8.83 -2.34
C ASP A 112 -4.76 7.74 -2.10
N VAL A 113 -4.39 6.99 -3.14
CA VAL A 113 -3.34 5.95 -3.07
C VAL A 113 -1.99 6.59 -2.84
N LEU A 114 -1.66 7.63 -3.60
CA LEU A 114 -0.41 8.38 -3.45
C LEU A 114 -0.29 9.02 -2.06
N MET A 115 -1.38 9.57 -1.54
CA MET A 115 -1.43 10.12 -0.19
C MET A 115 -1.19 9.04 0.88
N MET A 116 -1.80 7.86 0.74
CA MET A 116 -1.59 6.78 1.71
C MET A 116 -0.18 6.19 1.67
N ILE A 117 0.42 6.06 0.48
CA ILE A 117 1.82 5.59 0.33
C ILE A 117 2.80 6.52 1.05
N PHE A 118 2.51 7.81 1.11
CA PHE A 118 3.37 8.77 1.80
C PHE A 118 3.00 8.90 3.29
N MET A 119 1.72 9.10 3.60
CA MET A 119 1.28 9.43 4.95
C MET A 119 1.40 8.25 5.92
N VAL A 120 1.18 7.01 5.48
CA VAL A 120 1.26 5.86 6.38
C VAL A 120 2.70 5.61 6.87
N PRO A 121 3.73 5.53 6.00
CA PRO A 121 5.13 5.50 6.46
C PRO A 121 5.55 6.72 7.27
N PHE A 122 5.09 7.91 6.90
CA PHE A 122 5.46 9.13 7.61
C PHE A 122 4.90 9.15 9.05
N VAL A 123 3.64 8.76 9.22
CA VAL A 123 3.01 8.65 10.55
C VAL A 123 3.65 7.53 11.35
N ASP A 124 3.98 6.40 10.72
CA ASP A 124 4.67 5.30 11.38
C ASP A 124 6.01 5.74 11.98
N GLU A 125 6.85 6.41 11.19
CA GLU A 125 8.14 6.93 11.66
C GLU A 125 7.96 8.00 12.74
N THR A 126 6.89 8.79 12.63
CA THR A 126 6.53 9.77 13.66
C THR A 126 6.13 9.09 14.96
N ILE A 127 5.40 7.97 14.91
CA ILE A 127 5.07 7.17 16.09
C ILE A 127 6.35 6.61 16.71
N GLN A 128 7.28 6.09 15.90
CA GLN A 128 8.54 5.54 16.38
C GLN A 128 9.39 6.58 17.13
N LEU A 129 9.33 7.88 16.76
CA LEU A 129 10.00 8.96 17.51
C LEU A 129 9.54 9.07 18.97
N PHE A 130 8.33 8.64 19.28
CA PHE A 130 7.78 8.67 20.65
C PHE A 130 8.00 7.37 21.43
N VAL A 131 8.68 6.38 20.84
CA VAL A 131 8.91 5.07 21.45
C VAL A 131 10.34 4.96 21.98
N ALA A 132 10.48 4.44 23.20
CA ALA A 132 11.78 4.31 23.87
C ALA A 132 12.75 3.42 23.07
N GLY A 133 13.95 3.96 22.82
CA GLY A 133 15.04 3.26 22.11
C GLY A 133 14.88 3.19 20.59
N ARG A 134 13.85 3.83 20.03
CA ARG A 134 13.67 4.00 18.58
C ARG A 134 14.16 5.38 18.15
N SER A 135 14.57 5.49 16.89
CA SER A 135 14.99 6.75 16.28
C SER A 135 14.30 6.88 14.93
N GLY A 136 13.60 8.00 14.73
CA GLY A 136 13.00 8.31 13.45
C GLY A 136 14.04 8.73 12.42
N GLN A 137 14.10 8.09 11.26
CA GLN A 137 14.96 8.44 10.12
C GLN A 137 14.13 8.70 8.87
N ILE A 138 14.41 9.81 8.19
CA ILE A 138 13.80 10.11 6.89
C ILE A 138 14.10 9.01 5.87
N SER A 139 15.28 8.38 5.96
CA SER A 139 15.64 7.23 5.12
C SER A 139 14.69 6.04 5.27
N ASP A 140 14.11 5.86 6.45
CA ASP A 140 13.24 4.72 6.75
C ASP A 140 11.86 4.95 6.15
N VAL A 141 11.36 6.19 6.19
CA VAL A 141 10.18 6.63 5.42
C VAL A 141 10.35 6.34 3.93
N TRP A 142 11.50 6.70 3.34
CA TRP A 142 11.76 6.43 1.91
C TRP A 142 11.84 4.94 1.61
N LEU A 143 12.44 4.15 2.50
CA LEU A 143 12.54 2.71 2.36
C LEU A 143 11.13 2.08 2.36
N ASP A 144 10.29 2.47 3.29
CA ASP A 144 8.92 1.96 3.43
C ASP A 144 8.02 2.40 2.27
N MET A 145 8.15 3.64 1.82
CA MET A 145 7.53 4.11 0.58
C MET A 145 7.96 3.26 -0.63
N SER A 146 9.25 2.91 -0.73
CA SER A 146 9.76 2.04 -1.79
C SER A 146 9.21 0.61 -1.68
N GLY A 147 9.01 0.10 -0.47
CA GLY A 147 8.34 -1.16 -0.19
C GLY A 147 6.91 -1.16 -0.72
N ALA A 148 6.12 -0.15 -0.36
CA ALA A 148 4.76 0.03 -0.86
C ALA A 148 4.71 0.12 -2.40
N ALA A 149 5.63 0.88 -3.01
CA ALA A 149 5.73 0.97 -4.47
C ALA A 149 6.07 -0.38 -5.12
N ALA A 150 7.03 -1.12 -4.57
CA ALA A 150 7.41 -2.44 -5.05
C ALA A 150 6.25 -3.44 -4.97
N GLY A 151 5.56 -3.48 -3.82
CA GLY A 151 4.39 -4.34 -3.61
C GLY A 151 3.24 -4.07 -4.57
N MET A 152 2.97 -2.80 -4.87
CA MET A 152 2.02 -2.42 -5.91
C MET A 152 2.44 -2.94 -7.29
N ALA A 153 3.69 -2.69 -7.69
CA ALA A 153 4.20 -3.08 -9.00
C ALA A 153 4.14 -4.60 -9.21
N ILE A 154 4.57 -5.37 -8.21
CA ILE A 154 4.51 -6.84 -8.20
C ILE A 154 3.06 -7.31 -8.35
N THR A 155 2.14 -6.73 -7.57
CA THR A 155 0.73 -7.13 -7.59
C THR A 155 0.06 -6.83 -8.92
N VAL A 156 0.29 -5.63 -9.49
CA VAL A 156 -0.22 -5.28 -10.83
C VAL A 156 0.34 -6.22 -11.88
N GLY A 157 1.65 -6.45 -11.89
CA GLY A 157 2.32 -7.36 -12.82
C GLY A 157 1.73 -8.77 -12.76
N ALA A 158 1.60 -9.33 -11.56
CA ALA A 158 1.00 -10.65 -11.34
C ALA A 158 -0.44 -10.72 -11.86
N LEU A 159 -1.28 -9.74 -11.53
CA LEU A 159 -2.67 -9.72 -11.99
C LEU A 159 -2.80 -9.55 -13.50
N CYS A 160 -1.94 -8.73 -14.13
CA CYS A 160 -1.87 -8.60 -15.57
C CYS A 160 -1.48 -9.92 -16.25
N CYS A 161 -0.48 -10.63 -15.73
CA CYS A 161 -0.06 -11.94 -16.21
C CYS A 161 -1.19 -12.99 -16.10
N LEU A 162 -1.88 -13.04 -14.97
CA LEU A 162 -2.99 -13.97 -14.75
C LEU A 162 -4.17 -13.70 -15.70
N ARG A 163 -4.49 -12.43 -15.96
CA ARG A 163 -5.56 -12.05 -16.91
C ARG A 163 -5.21 -12.46 -18.34
N ARG A 164 -3.98 -12.20 -18.78
CA ARG A 164 -3.48 -12.63 -20.11
C ARG A 164 -3.55 -14.14 -20.27
N LYS A 165 -3.17 -14.92 -19.26
CA LYS A 165 -3.29 -16.40 -19.29
C LYS A 165 -4.74 -16.85 -19.43
N LYS A 166 -5.67 -16.23 -18.68
CA LYS A 166 -7.10 -16.56 -18.74
C LYS A 166 -7.73 -16.23 -20.09
N GLU A 167 -7.33 -15.11 -20.71
CA GLU A 167 -7.81 -14.72 -22.05
C GLU A 167 -7.32 -15.71 -23.12
N ARG A 168 -6.04 -16.11 -23.08
CA ARG A 168 -5.47 -17.12 -23.99
C ARG A 168 -6.17 -18.48 -23.85
N ALA A 169 -6.40 -18.95 -22.62
CA ALA A 169 -7.10 -20.22 -22.37
C ALA A 169 -8.56 -20.20 -22.88
N ARG A 170 -9.23 -19.06 -22.87
CA ARG A 170 -10.59 -18.90 -23.42
C ARG A 170 -10.63 -18.90 -24.95
N GLN A 171 -9.55 -18.48 -25.61
CA GLN A 171 -9.44 -18.47 -27.06
C GLN A 171 -9.11 -19.87 -27.60
N GLY A 172 -8.16 -20.59 -26.98
CA GLY A 172 -7.78 -21.96 -27.40
C GLY A 172 -8.76 -23.08 -27.03
N GLY A 173 -9.81 -22.81 -26.23
CA GLY A 173 -10.89 -23.76 -25.95
C GLY A 173 -12.15 -23.55 -26.82
N ARG A 174 -12.08 -22.64 -27.80
CA ARG A 174 -13.14 -22.36 -28.78
C ARG A 174 -12.77 -22.83 -30.20
N GLU A 175 -11.58 -23.40 -30.37
CA GLU A 175 -11.10 -24.10 -31.57
C GLU A 175 -11.27 -25.60 -31.35
#